data_AF-A0A6A1WGL8-F1
#
_entry.id   AF-A0A6A1WGL8-F1
#
_cell.length_a   1.000
_cell.length_b   1.000
_cell.length_c   1.000
_cell.angle_alpha   90.00
_cell.angle_beta   90.00
_cell.angle_gamma   90.00
#
_symmetry.space_group_name_H-M   'P 1'
#
loop_
_entity.id
_entity.type
_entity.pdbx_description
1 polymer ?
#
loop_
_entity_poly.entity_id
_entity_poly.type
_entity_poly.pdbx_seq_one_letter_code
_entity_poly.pdbx_strand_id
1 'polypeptide(L)'
;MAASLSLLLKLSKQKGLTRSEAVVIKDCIENTKDAIDELKESLDAMGHLRGSNLKFQIVDIKTWVSAALTDENTCTDGFDGQRLSPAVKNKSMNN
;
A
#
# COMPACT_ATOMS: atom_id res chain seq x y z
N MET A 1 6.05 2.11 3.74
CA MET A 1 4.56 2.18 3.67
C MET A 1 3.97 3.42 4.36
N ALA A 2 4.25 3.70 5.64
CA ALA A 2 3.71 4.92 6.29
C ALA A 2 4.14 6.25 5.60
N ALA A 3 5.40 6.34 5.17
CA ALA A 3 5.89 7.46 4.37
C ALA A 3 5.19 7.56 3.01
N SER A 4 4.98 6.42 2.34
CA SER A 4 4.23 6.31 1.07
C SER A 4 2.79 6.80 1.23
N LEU A 5 2.08 6.34 2.26
CA LEU A 5 0.73 6.80 2.58
C LEU A 5 0.68 8.32 2.81
N SER A 6 1.64 8.85 3.56
CA SER A 6 1.75 10.29 3.82
C SER A 6 1.97 11.09 2.53
N LEU A 7 2.73 10.55 1.58
CA LEU A 7 2.93 11.15 0.27
C LEU A 7 1.64 11.13 -0.55
N LEU A 8 0.95 10.00 -0.63
CA LEU A 8 -0.31 9.86 -1.37
C LEU A 8 -1.41 10.78 -0.82
N LEU A 9 -1.51 10.91 0.51
CA LEU A 9 -2.43 11.85 1.16
C LEU A 9 -2.10 13.33 0.86
N LYS A 10 -0.83 13.65 0.60
CA LYS A 10 -0.43 15.00 0.14
C LYS A 10 -0.77 15.19 -1.33
N LEU A 11 -0.54 14.17 -2.16
CA LEU A 11 -0.88 14.18 -3.59
C LEU A 11 -2.39 14.35 -3.80
N SER A 12 -3.23 13.63 -3.06
CA SER A 12 -4.70 13.69 -3.20
C SER A 12 -5.30 15.08 -2.94
N LYS A 13 -4.56 15.96 -2.24
CA LYS A 13 -4.95 17.33 -1.94
C LYS A 13 -4.39 18.35 -2.94
N GLN A 14 -3.55 17.93 -3.88
CA GLN A 14 -2.99 18.84 -4.87
C GLN A 14 -4.06 19.30 -5.87
N LYS A 15 -3.94 20.55 -6.29
CA LYS A 15 -4.72 21.11 -7.40
C LYS A 15 -4.10 20.67 -8.73
N GLY A 16 -4.93 20.55 -9.76
CA GLY A 16 -4.48 20.22 -11.11
C GLY A 16 -4.36 18.73 -11.41
N LEU A 17 -4.85 17.86 -10.51
CA LEU A 17 -5.03 16.45 -10.82
C LEU A 17 -6.12 16.27 -11.87
N THR A 18 -5.85 15.42 -12.85
CA THR A 18 -6.89 14.86 -13.71
C THR A 18 -7.80 13.92 -12.93
N ARG A 19 -8.98 13.63 -13.47
CA ARG A 19 -9.89 12.65 -12.87
C ARG A 19 -9.23 11.28 -12.72
N SER A 20 -8.46 10.85 -13.72
CA SER A 20 -7.75 9.56 -13.69
C SER A 20 -6.75 9.51 -12.54
N GLU A 21 -5.90 10.53 -12.39
CA GLU A 21 -4.92 10.58 -11.31
C GLU A 21 -5.57 10.61 -9.93
N ALA A 22 -6.68 11.34 -9.78
CA ALA A 22 -7.40 11.39 -8.51
C ALA A 22 -7.96 10.01 -8.11
N VAL A 23 -8.44 9.22 -9.08
CA VAL A 23 -8.90 7.84 -8.86
C VAL A 23 -7.73 6.96 -8.46
N VAL A 24 -6.64 6.95 -9.22
CA VAL A 24 -5.45 6.14 -8.94
C VAL A 24 -4.86 6.45 -7.57
N ILE A 25 -4.74 7.73 -7.22
CA ILE A 25 -4.24 8.14 -5.91
C ILE A 25 -5.17 7.64 -4.79
N LYS A 26 -6.48 7.71 -4.99
CA LYS A 26 -7.46 7.22 -4.01
C LYS A 26 -7.34 5.70 -3.84
N ASP A 27 -7.30 4.95 -4.93
CA ASP A 27 -7.19 3.49 -4.91
C ASP A 27 -5.88 3.05 -4.27
N CYS A 28 -4.76 3.71 -4.60
CA CYS A 28 -3.48 3.43 -3.95
C CYS A 28 -3.46 3.79 -2.45
N ILE A 29 -4.19 4.83 -2.01
CA ILE A 29 -4.35 5.13 -0.57
C ILE A 29 -5.05 3.97 0.15
N GLU A 30 -6.08 3.40 -0.47
CA GLU A 30 -6.83 2.26 0.06
C GLU A 30 -5.91 1.04 0.16
N ASN A 31 -5.28 0.61 -0.93
CA ASN A 31 -4.35 -0.52 -0.94
C ASN A 31 -3.18 -0.33 0.05
N THR A 32 -2.62 0.88 0.17
CA THR A 32 -1.51 1.12 1.12
C THR A 32 -1.98 1.00 2.57
N LYS A 33 -3.23 1.33 2.89
CA LYS A 33 -3.79 1.14 4.24
C LYS A 33 -4.03 -0.33 4.52
N ASP A 34 -4.62 -1.05 3.58
CA ASP A 34 -4.91 -2.47 3.71
C ASP A 34 -3.62 -3.26 3.94
N ALA A 35 -2.59 -3.00 3.13
CA ALA A 35 -1.26 -3.59 3.33
C ALA A 35 -0.62 -3.26 4.69
N ILE A 36 -0.83 -2.03 5.21
CA ILE A 36 -0.35 -1.67 6.56
C ILE A 36 -1.09 -2.49 7.62
N ASP A 37 -2.39 -2.69 7.47
CA ASP A 37 -3.19 -3.44 8.44
C ASP A 37 -2.85 -4.93 8.40
N GLU A 38 -2.66 -5.53 7.22
CA GLU A 38 -2.20 -6.91 7.06
C GLU A 38 -0.80 -7.16 7.63
N LEU A 39 0.12 -6.18 7.49
CA LEU A 39 1.42 -6.26 8.14
C LEU A 39 1.32 -6.15 9.67
N LYS A 40 0.35 -5.39 10.20
CA LYS A 40 0.10 -5.35 11.66
C LYS A 40 -0.43 -6.70 12.15
N GLU A 41 -1.38 -7.32 11.45
CA GLU A 41 -1.87 -8.67 11.76
C GLU A 41 -0.73 -9.69 11.75
N SER A 42 0.15 -9.60 10.74
CA SER A 42 1.35 -10.43 10.64
C SER A 42 2.28 -10.25 11.85
N LEU A 43 2.53 -9.01 12.25
CA LEU A 43 3.40 -8.68 13.40
C LEU A 43 2.80 -9.14 14.72
N ASP A 44 1.50 -8.95 14.92
CA ASP A 44 0.80 -9.40 16.12
C ASP A 44 0.85 -10.93 16.23
N ALA A 45 0.55 -11.65 15.14
CA ALA A 45 0.61 -13.10 15.12
C ALA A 45 2.04 -13.63 15.35
N MET A 46 3.07 -12.98 14.79
CA MET A 46 4.47 -13.32 15.07
C MET A 46 4.82 -13.18 16.56
N GLY A 47 4.27 -12.16 17.24
CA GLY A 47 4.45 -11.95 18.69
C GLY A 47 3.77 -13.02 19.56
N HIS A 48 2.82 -13.76 19.00
CA HIS A 48 2.01 -14.76 19.70
C HIS A 48 2.26 -16.20 19.24
N LEU A 49 3.36 -16.46 18.51
CA LEU A 49 3.72 -17.80 18.04
C LEU A 49 3.95 -18.79 19.19
N ARG A 50 3.04 -19.75 19.36
CA ARG A 50 3.12 -20.77 20.41
C ARG A 50 2.17 -21.94 20.17
N GLY A 51 2.46 -23.06 20.84
CA GLY A 51 1.56 -24.21 20.91
C GLY A 51 1.65 -25.17 19.72
N SER A 52 0.77 -26.17 19.70
CA SER A 52 0.75 -27.25 18.70
C SER A 52 0.25 -26.81 17.31
N ASN A 53 -0.38 -25.64 17.21
CA ASN A 53 -0.88 -25.06 15.96
C ASN A 53 0.10 -24.09 15.29
N LEU A 54 1.37 -24.08 15.69
CA LEU A 54 2.41 -23.19 15.16
C LEU A 54 2.46 -23.15 13.62
N LYS A 55 2.30 -24.32 12.96
CA LYS A 55 2.29 -24.40 11.50
C LYS A 55 1.16 -23.59 10.87
N PHE A 56 -0.03 -23.60 11.48
CA PHE A 56 -1.17 -22.82 10.99
C PHE A 56 -0.95 -21.32 11.21
N GLN A 57 -0.44 -20.91 12.38
CA GLN A 57 -0.09 -19.52 12.65
C GLN A 57 0.91 -18.96 11.63
N ILE A 58 1.92 -19.75 11.24
CA ILE A 58 2.88 -19.38 10.19
C ILE A 58 2.21 -19.24 8.82
N VAL A 59 1.22 -20.09 8.50
CA VAL A 59 0.45 -19.99 7.26
C VAL A 59 -0.39 -18.71 7.22
N ASP A 60 -1.01 -18.34 8.34
CA ASP A 60 -1.78 -17.09 8.44
C ASP A 60 -0.86 -15.88 8.23
N ILE A 61 0.28 -15.83 8.92
CA ILE A 61 1.32 -14.79 8.72
C ILE A 61 1.74 -14.70 7.25
N LYS A 62 2.02 -15.83 6.61
CA LYS A 62 2.41 -15.84 5.20
C LYS A 62 1.30 -15.29 4.30
N THR A 63 0.04 -15.58 4.62
CA THR A 63 -1.12 -15.11 3.87
C THR A 63 -1.21 -13.59 3.93
N TRP A 64 -1.17 -13.02 5.15
CA TRP A 64 -1.22 -11.56 5.33
C TRP A 64 -0.03 -10.83 4.71
N VAL A 65 1.19 -11.36 4.84
CA VAL A 65 2.36 -10.78 4.16
C VAL A 65 2.22 -10.81 2.63
N SER A 66 1.67 -11.89 2.08
CA SER A 66 1.48 -12.01 0.62
C SER A 66 0.40 -11.06 0.11
N ALA A 67 -0.66 -10.86 0.90
CA ALA A 67 -1.70 -9.88 0.60
C ALA A 67 -1.13 -8.45 0.63
N ALA A 68 -0.30 -8.12 1.62
CA ALA A 68 0.28 -6.77 1.73
C ALA A 68 1.17 -6.43 0.54
N LEU A 69 1.91 -7.41 0.01
CA LEU A 69 2.70 -7.27 -1.21
C LEU A 69 1.81 -7.14 -2.46
N THR A 70 0.68 -7.83 -2.50
CA THR A 70 -0.28 -7.73 -3.61
C THR A 70 -0.92 -6.34 -3.67
N ASP A 71 -1.27 -5.80 -2.51
CA ASP A 71 -1.83 -4.45 -2.38
C ASP A 71 -0.81 -3.37 -2.74
N GLU A 72 0.44 -3.51 -2.29
CA GLU A 72 1.52 -2.61 -2.70
C GLU A 72 1.71 -2.63 -4.23
N ASN A 73 1.80 -3.82 -4.83
CA ASN A 73 1.96 -3.97 -6.27
C ASN A 73 0.76 -3.38 -7.03
N THR A 74 -0.46 -3.60 -6.55
CA THR A 74 -1.67 -3.05 -7.18
C THR A 74 -1.66 -1.52 -7.14
N CYS A 75 -1.17 -0.92 -6.04
CA CYS A 75 -0.97 0.53 -5.99
C CYS A 75 0.02 0.99 -7.07
N THR A 76 1.22 0.39 -7.15
CA THR A 76 2.27 0.85 -8.08
C THR A 76 1.87 0.64 -9.53
N ASP A 77 1.23 -0.49 -9.84
CA ASP A 77 0.72 -0.82 -11.17
C ASP A 77 -0.35 0.19 -11.63
N GLY A 78 -1.10 0.78 -10.69
CA GLY A 78 -2.07 1.83 -10.98
C GLY A 78 -1.46 3.11 -11.56
N PHE A 79 -0.19 3.39 -11.26
CA PHE A 79 0.57 4.53 -11.81
C PHE A 79 1.33 4.16 -13.10
N ASP A 80 1.70 2.89 -13.25
CA ASP A 80 2.41 2.41 -14.43
C ASP A 80 1.53 2.47 -15.69
N GLY A 81 2.10 2.96 -16.78
CA GLY A 81 1.38 3.17 -18.04
C GLY A 81 0.49 4.42 -18.10
N GLN A 82 0.36 5.21 -17.02
CA GLN A 82 -0.36 6.49 -17.06
C GLN A 82 0.53 7.66 -17.50
N ARG A 83 -0.04 8.54 -18.34
CA ARG A 83 0.56 9.86 -18.58
C ARG A 83 0.29 10.76 -17.38
N LEU A 84 1.16 10.65 -16.37
CA LEU A 84 1.09 11.48 -15.17
C LEU A 84 1.34 12.95 -15.52
N SER A 85 0.52 13.84 -14.95
CA SER A 85 0.71 15.28 -15.03
C SER A 85 2.03 15.68 -14.34
N PRO A 86 2.63 16.83 -14.72
CA PRO A 86 3.83 17.34 -14.05
C PRO A 86 3.66 17.50 -12.54
N ALA A 87 2.44 17.73 -12.06
CA ALA A 87 2.13 17.86 -10.64
C ALA A 87 2.41 16.57 -9.86
N VAL A 88 2.05 15.41 -10.43
CA VAL A 88 2.31 14.08 -9.83
C VAL A 88 3.75 13.64 -10.11
N LYS A 89 4.23 13.85 -11.35
CA LYS A 89 5.54 13.39 -11.81
C LYS A 89 6.70 13.99 -11.00
N ASN A 90 6.66 15.30 -10.75
CA ASN A 90 7.68 16.03 -10.00
C ASN A 90 7.73 15.68 -8.49
N LYS A 91 6.74 14.93 -7.99
CA LYS A 91 6.63 14.53 -6.58
C LYS A 91 7.01 13.06 -6.35
N SER A 92 7.04 12.25 -7.42
CA SER A 92 7.54 10.85 -7.37
C SER A 92 9.07 10.76 -7.50
N MET A 93 9.72 11.75 -8.12
CA MET A 93 11.18 11.75 -8.42
C MET A 93 12.08 12.33 -7.31
N ASN A 94 11.52 12.72 -6.16
CA ASN A 94 12.22 13.38 -5.06
C ASN A 94 12.05 12.63 -3.72
N ASN A 95 11.82 11.32 -3.79
CA ASN A 95 11.90 10.41 -2.66
C ASN A 95 12.83 9.23 -2.98
#